data_AF-A0AAP5H2A0-F1
#
_entry.id   AF-A0AAP5H2A0-F1
#
_cell.length_a   1.000
_cell.length_b   1.000
_cell.length_c   1.000
_cell.angle_alpha   90.00
_cell.angle_beta   90.00
_cell.angle_gamma   90.00
#
_symmetry.space_group_name_H-M   'P 1'
#
loop_
_entity.id
_entity.type
_entity.pdbx_description
1 polymer ?
#
loop_
_entity_poly.entity_id
_entity_poly.type
_entity_poly.pdbx_seq_one_letter_code
_entity_poly.pdbx_strand_id
1 'polypeptide(L)'
;MNAKMPTLLNIIRALLGVQSIYIIISMVAVLMELFQYRASFAGFPLFDQIAYFASILLRIILIVGPPILTILYISKRRYKLTITFMSMTLFFGLVFLQNFLVVLHFFMLLVLLLHQPIKRYLKQEQDARQYDQRSLRL
;
A
#
# COMPACT_ATOMS: atom_id res chain seq x y z
N MET A 1 7.94 -25.28 -13.05
CA MET A 1 8.73 -25.03 -11.83
C MET A 1 7.93 -24.15 -10.87
N ASN A 2 7.63 -24.65 -9.67
CA ASN A 2 7.06 -23.81 -8.61
C ASN A 2 8.14 -22.81 -8.16
N ALA A 3 8.08 -21.57 -8.65
CA ALA A 3 9.02 -20.54 -8.22
C ALA A 3 8.78 -20.21 -6.76
N LYS A 4 9.78 -20.48 -5.91
CA LYS A 4 9.77 -20.13 -4.49
C LYS A 4 9.87 -18.60 -4.35
N MET A 5 9.06 -18.02 -3.48
CA MET A 5 9.07 -16.58 -3.23
C MET A 5 10.46 -16.16 -2.70
N PRO A 6 11.10 -15.12 -3.29
CA PRO A 6 12.38 -14.63 -2.79
C PRO A 6 12.24 -14.14 -1.35
N THR A 7 13.20 -14.47 -0.48
CA THR A 7 13.17 -14.10 0.95
C THR A 7 13.01 -12.59 1.15
N LEU A 8 13.70 -11.76 0.35
CA LEU A 8 13.57 -10.30 0.39
C LEU A 8 12.16 -9.81 0.06
N LEU A 9 11.46 -10.46 -0.87
CA LEU A 9 10.08 -10.10 -1.18
C LEU A 9 9.13 -10.45 -0.02
N ASN A 10 9.42 -11.55 0.68
CA ASN A 10 8.66 -11.94 1.87
C ASN A 10 8.89 -10.94 3.01
N ILE A 11 10.13 -10.47 3.19
CA ILE A 11 10.47 -9.41 4.16
C ILE A 11 9.72 -8.11 3.80
N ILE A 12 9.72 -7.67 2.54
CA ILE A 12 8.97 -6.49 2.10
C ILE A 12 7.47 -6.66 2.37
N ARG A 13 6.91 -7.84 2.08
CA ARG A 13 5.50 -8.13 2.37
C ARG A 13 5.19 -8.07 3.86
N ALA A 14 6.07 -8.61 4.70
CA ALA A 14 5.93 -8.58 6.15
C ALA A 14 6.01 -7.14 6.69
N LEU A 15 6.98 -6.34 6.21
CA LEU A 15 7.12 -4.93 6.56
C LEU A 15 5.88 -4.12 6.20
N LEU A 16 5.34 -4.30 4.99
CA LEU A 16 4.07 -3.69 4.57
C LEU A 16 2.90 -4.13 5.45
N GLY A 17 2.89 -5.39 5.90
CA GLY A 17 1.91 -5.90 6.87
C GLY A 17 1.99 -5.21 8.23
N VAL A 18 3.19 -5.11 8.80
CA VAL A 18 3.43 -4.39 10.07
C VAL A 18 3.03 -2.92 9.95
N GLN A 19 3.38 -2.26 8.84
CA GLN A 19 2.97 -0.89 8.59
C GLN A 19 1.45 -0.75 8.48
N SER A 20 0.77 -1.71 7.86
CA SER A 20 -0.70 -1.70 7.77
C SER A 20 -1.32 -1.79 9.17
N ILE A 21 -0.81 -2.65 10.05
CA ILE A 21 -1.26 -2.76 11.44
C ILE A 21 -1.03 -1.45 12.20
N TYR A 22 0.16 -0.85 12.07
CA TYR A 22 0.49 0.43 12.70
C TYR A 22 -0.48 1.54 12.27
N ILE A 23 -0.78 1.62 10.97
CA ILE A 23 -1.72 2.63 10.45
C ILE A 23 -3.14 2.38 11.01
N ILE A 24 -3.59 1.13 11.08
CA ILE A 24 -4.90 0.79 11.65
C ILE A 24 -4.98 1.21 13.13
N ILE A 25 -3.96 0.90 13.94
CA ILE A 25 -3.92 1.29 15.36
C ILE A 25 -3.93 2.82 15.50
N SER A 26 -3.11 3.51 14.71
CA SER A 26 -3.05 4.98 14.71
C SER A 26 -4.41 5.59 14.32
N MET A 27 -5.11 4.97 13.38
CA MET A 27 -6.43 5.41 12.94
C MET A 27 -7.51 5.21 14.00
N VAL A 28 -7.47 4.10 14.74
CA VAL A 28 -8.37 3.88 15.88
C VAL A 28 -8.14 4.95 16.96
N ALA A 29 -6.88 5.31 17.25
CA ALA A 29 -6.56 6.37 18.20
C ALA A 29 -7.14 7.73 17.76
N VAL A 30 -6.93 8.12 16.49
CA VAL A 30 -7.49 9.35 15.93
C VAL A 30 -9.02 9.35 15.97
N LEU A 31 -9.67 8.23 15.65
CA LEU A 31 -11.12 8.12 15.75
C LEU A 31 -11.61 8.29 17.19
N MET A 32 -10.92 7.68 18.17
CA MET A 32 -11.26 7.84 19.59
C MET A 32 -11.14 9.29 20.06
N GLU A 33 -10.07 9.99 19.68
CA GLU A 33 -9.93 11.43 19.95
C GLU A 33 -11.08 12.23 19.32
N LEU A 34 -11.45 11.91 18.08
CA LEU A 34 -12.56 12.56 17.39
C LEU A 34 -13.91 12.34 18.08
N PHE A 35 -14.16 11.12 18.59
CA PHE A 35 -15.38 10.80 19.33
C PHE A 35 -15.42 11.50 20.69
N GLN A 36 -14.28 11.65 21.38
CA GLN A 36 -14.19 12.39 22.63
C GLN A 36 -14.41 13.90 22.41
N TYR A 37 -13.91 14.46 21.31
CA TYR A 37 -14.09 15.88 20.98
C TYR A 37 -15.47 16.24 20.40
N ARG A 38 -16.40 15.29 20.19
CA ARG A 38 -17.76 15.57 19.68
C ARG A 38 -18.50 16.65 20.46
N ALA A 39 -18.23 16.81 21.76
CA ALA A 39 -18.81 17.87 22.58
C ALA A 39 -18.43 19.29 22.10
N SER A 40 -17.32 19.44 21.38
CA SER A 40 -16.83 20.72 20.85
C SER A 40 -17.35 21.04 19.43
N PHE A 41 -17.94 20.06 18.73
CA PHE A 41 -18.37 20.20 17.33
C PHE A 41 -19.88 20.43 17.17
N ALA A 42 -20.65 20.42 18.25
CA ALA A 42 -22.11 20.63 18.24
C ALA A 42 -22.53 22.03 17.71
N GLY A 43 -21.61 22.99 17.63
CA GLY A 43 -21.86 24.35 17.12
C GLY A 43 -21.52 24.58 15.63
N PHE A 44 -20.93 23.61 14.93
CA PHE A 44 -20.54 23.79 13.52
C PHE A 44 -21.69 23.51 12.55
N PRO A 45 -21.79 24.22 11.41
CA PRO A 45 -22.73 23.90 10.34
C PRO A 45 -22.54 22.45 9.86
N LEU A 46 -23.65 21.75 9.58
CA LEU A 46 -23.62 20.35 9.14
C LEU A 46 -22.72 20.14 7.90
N PHE A 47 -22.68 21.11 6.99
CA PHE A 47 -21.86 21.07 5.79
C PHE A 47 -20.35 21.02 6.12
N ASP A 48 -19.89 21.83 7.08
CA ASP A 48 -18.48 21.87 7.50
C ASP A 48 -18.08 20.59 8.22
N GLN A 49 -19.00 20.01 9.01
CA GLN A 49 -18.79 18.70 9.62
C GLN A 49 -18.59 17.63 8.55
N ILE A 50 -19.49 17.56 7.55
CA ILE A 50 -19.40 16.57 6.46
C ILE A 50 -18.10 16.74 5.68
N ALA A 51 -17.71 17.97 5.32
CA ALA A 51 -16.48 18.25 4.61
C ALA A 51 -15.24 17.82 5.42
N TYR A 52 -15.24 18.08 6.73
CA TYR A 52 -14.17 17.66 7.63
C TYR A 52 -14.06 16.13 7.70
N PHE A 53 -15.16 15.41 7.93
CA PHE A 53 -15.17 13.94 7.95
C PHE A 53 -14.77 13.32 6.60
N ALA A 54 -15.23 13.89 5.49
CA ALA A 54 -14.86 13.46 4.15
C ALA A 54 -13.35 13.64 3.91
N SER A 55 -12.76 14.74 4.39
CA SER A 55 -11.33 14.99 4.26
C SER A 55 -10.47 13.98 5.05
N ILE A 56 -10.92 13.60 6.24
CA ILE A 56 -10.27 12.57 7.07
C ILE A 56 -10.36 11.21 6.38
N LEU A 57 -11.56 10.84 5.91
CA LEU A 57 -11.78 9.57 5.22
C LEU A 57 -10.94 9.47 3.95
N LEU A 58 -10.84 10.56 3.18
CA LEU A 58 -10.02 10.62 1.98
C LEU A 58 -8.53 10.42 2.32
N ARG A 59 -8.01 11.11 3.34
CA ARG A 59 -6.62 10.93 3.80
C ARG A 59 -6.34 9.48 4.20
N ILE A 60 -7.27 8.86 4.93
CA ILE A 60 -7.17 7.44 5.32
C ILE A 60 -7.03 6.56 4.08
N ILE A 61 -7.92 6.72 3.09
CA ILE A 61 -7.91 5.91 1.87
C ILE A 61 -6.60 6.09 1.11
N LEU A 62 -6.09 7.32 1.02
CA LEU A 62 -4.84 7.62 0.33
C LEU A 62 -3.61 7.04 1.03
N ILE A 63 -3.62 6.95 2.36
CA ILE A 63 -2.50 6.40 3.14
C ILE A 63 -2.55 4.87 3.19
N VAL A 64 -3.73 4.28 3.32
CA VAL A 64 -3.92 2.83 3.56
C VAL A 64 -4.09 2.04 2.27
N GLY A 65 -4.80 2.60 1.28
CA GLY A 65 -5.14 1.91 0.04
C GLY A 65 -3.92 1.41 -0.73
N PRO A 66 -2.95 2.28 -1.06
CA PRO A 66 -1.76 1.89 -1.82
C PRO A 66 -0.90 0.79 -1.17
N PRO A 67 -0.59 0.79 0.15
CA PRO A 67 0.13 -0.32 0.78
C PRO A 67 -0.63 -1.66 0.71
N ILE A 68 -1.94 -1.67 0.96
CA ILE A 68 -2.76 -2.90 0.87
C ILE A 68 -2.77 -3.44 -0.56
N LEU A 69 -2.97 -2.56 -1.55
CA LEU A 69 -2.94 -2.93 -2.96
C LEU A 69 -1.56 -3.49 -3.33
N THR A 70 -0.48 -2.93 -2.80
CA THR A 70 0.88 -3.45 -3.01
C THR A 70 1.02 -4.89 -2.51
N ILE A 71 0.56 -5.21 -1.31
CA ILE A 71 0.57 -6.58 -0.76
C ILE A 71 -0.22 -7.54 -1.66
N LEU A 72 -1.40 -7.10 -2.12
CA LEU A 72 -2.27 -7.89 -2.99
C LEU A 72 -1.61 -8.15 -4.35
N TYR A 73 -0.95 -7.16 -4.95
CA TYR A 73 -0.28 -7.30 -6.24
C TYR A 73 1.07 -8.03 -6.18
N ILE A 74 1.76 -8.02 -5.03
CA ILE A 74 2.86 -8.95 -4.75
C ILE A 74 2.35 -10.39 -4.81
N SER A 75 1.22 -10.65 -4.16
CA SER A 75 0.59 -11.98 -4.12
C SER A 75 0.11 -12.43 -5.50
N LYS A 76 -0.44 -11.51 -6.30
CA LYS A 76 -0.86 -11.74 -7.70
C LYS A 76 0.29 -11.70 -8.71
N ARG A 77 1.55 -11.59 -8.26
CA ARG A 77 2.76 -11.52 -9.10
C ARG A 77 2.61 -10.52 -10.26
N ARG A 78 2.17 -9.29 -9.96
CA ARG A 78 2.02 -8.21 -10.94
C ARG A 78 3.07 -7.13 -10.70
N TYR A 79 4.23 -7.25 -11.35
CA TYR A 79 5.35 -6.32 -11.18
C TYR A 79 4.97 -4.85 -11.38
N LYS A 80 4.36 -4.49 -12.52
CA LYS A 80 4.02 -3.09 -12.84
C LYS A 80 3.11 -2.46 -11.77
N LEU A 81 2.02 -3.14 -11.40
CA LEU A 81 1.09 -2.66 -10.38
C LEU A 81 1.74 -2.60 -9.00
N THR A 82 2.58 -3.57 -8.65
CA THR A 82 3.34 -3.55 -7.39
C THR A 82 4.20 -2.29 -7.30
N ILE A 83 4.96 -1.96 -8.36
CA ILE A 83 5.79 -0.74 -8.38
C ILE A 83 4.94 0.52 -8.36
N THR A 84 3.83 0.56 -9.11
CA THR A 84 2.93 1.73 -9.13
C THR A 84 2.38 2.02 -7.74
N PHE A 85 1.79 1.03 -7.07
CA PHE A 85 1.22 1.23 -5.75
C PHE A 85 2.29 1.49 -4.68
N MET A 86 3.46 0.84 -4.77
CA MET A 86 4.58 1.13 -3.87
C MET A 86 5.09 2.57 -4.01
N SER A 87 5.15 3.08 -5.25
CA SER A 87 5.54 4.47 -5.53
C SER A 87 4.46 5.46 -5.07
N MET A 88 3.19 5.10 -5.22
CA MET A 88 2.06 5.88 -4.74
C MET A 88 2.05 5.96 -3.21
N THR A 89 2.34 4.85 -2.51
CA THR A 89 2.52 4.86 -1.05
C THR A 89 3.67 5.76 -0.63
N LEU A 90 4.79 5.74 -1.35
CA LEU A 90 5.92 6.64 -1.06
C LEU A 90 5.51 8.11 -1.26
N PHE A 91 4.83 8.42 -2.35
CA PHE A 91 4.39 9.78 -2.66
C PHE A 91 3.44 10.35 -1.60
N PHE A 92 2.42 9.58 -1.19
CA PHE A 92 1.54 10.00 -0.10
C PHE A 92 2.26 9.96 1.26
N GLY A 93 3.18 9.03 1.45
CA GLY A 93 3.99 8.96 2.66
C GLY A 93 4.85 10.18 2.88
N LEU A 94 5.40 10.79 1.83
CA LEU A 94 6.15 12.05 1.93
C LEU A 94 5.31 13.19 2.52
N VAL A 95 3.99 13.18 2.28
CA VAL A 95 3.07 14.22 2.73
C VAL A 95 2.48 13.91 4.10
N PHE A 96 2.24 12.64 4.41
CA PHE A 96 1.40 12.24 5.54
C PHE A 96 2.08 11.33 6.59
N LEU A 97 3.23 10.72 6.31
CA LEU A 97 3.92 9.78 7.22
C LEU A 97 5.15 10.42 7.86
N GLN A 98 5.55 9.87 9.02
CA GLN A 98 6.80 10.25 9.68
C GLN A 98 8.02 9.92 8.81
N ASN A 99 9.05 10.77 8.89
CA ASN A 99 10.26 10.70 8.08
C ASN A 99 10.92 9.31 8.00
N PHE A 100 10.93 8.55 9.11
CA PHE A 100 11.50 7.20 9.13
C PHE A 100 10.75 6.21 8.23
N LEU A 101 9.41 6.24 8.23
CA LEU A 101 8.59 5.33 7.42
C LEU A 101 8.77 5.61 5.93
N VAL A 102 8.99 6.87 5.56
CA VAL A 102 9.30 7.29 4.19
C VAL A 102 10.63 6.71 3.73
N VAL A 103 11.68 6.82 4.55
CA VAL A 103 13.01 6.26 4.24
C VAL A 103 12.95 4.74 4.08
N LEU A 104 12.24 4.05 4.99
CA LEU A 104 12.02 2.61 4.90
C LEU A 104 11.28 2.23 3.60
N HIS A 105 10.24 2.99 3.22
CA HIS A 105 9.52 2.78 1.97
C HIS A 105 10.38 2.98 0.74
N PHE A 106 11.22 4.01 0.75
CA PHE A 106 12.17 4.27 -0.33
C PHE A 106 13.15 3.09 -0.49
N PHE A 107 13.68 2.57 0.62
CA PHE A 107 14.55 1.41 0.59
C PHE A 107 13.84 0.17 0.02
N MET A 108 12.61 -0.12 0.45
CA MET A 108 11.84 -1.25 -0.07
C MET A 108 11.57 -1.11 -1.58
N LEU A 109 11.24 0.10 -2.05
CA LEU A 109 11.04 0.39 -3.48
C LEU A 109 12.34 0.16 -4.27
N LEU A 110 13.48 0.61 -3.74
CA LEU A 110 14.80 0.43 -4.35
C LEU A 110 15.16 -1.05 -4.46
N VAL A 111 14.89 -1.85 -3.41
CA VAL A 111 15.06 -3.31 -3.45
C VAL A 111 14.16 -3.95 -4.52
N LEU A 112 12.88 -3.57 -4.60
CA LEU A 112 11.95 -4.02 -5.65
C LEU A 112 12.43 -3.67 -7.08
N LEU A 113 13.12 -2.53 -7.23
CA LEU A 113 13.64 -2.03 -8.51
C LEU A 113 15.02 -2.55 -8.86
N LEU A 114 15.87 -2.97 -7.92
CA LEU A 114 17.23 -3.42 -8.22
C LEU A 114 17.37 -4.95 -8.16
N HIS A 115 16.59 -5.61 -7.31
CA HIS A 115 16.79 -7.03 -7.05
C HIS A 115 16.18 -7.91 -8.17
N GLN A 116 17.05 -8.45 -9.03
CA GLN A 116 16.65 -9.26 -10.19
C GLN A 116 15.70 -10.45 -9.90
N PRO A 117 15.90 -11.28 -8.85
CA PRO A 117 15.03 -12.43 -8.65
C PRO A 117 13.62 -12.03 -8.19
N ILE A 118 13.46 -10.85 -7.58
CA ILE A 118 12.14 -10.27 -7.29
C ILE A 118 11.43 -9.90 -8.58
N LYS A 119 12.13 -9.20 -9.48
CA LYS A 119 11.60 -8.85 -10.81
C LYS A 119 11.17 -10.09 -11.60
N ARG A 120 12.00 -11.14 -11.60
CA ARG A 120 11.68 -12.40 -12.29
C ARG A 120 10.46 -13.08 -11.68
N TYR A 121 10.40 -13.21 -10.36
CA TYR A 121 9.25 -13.79 -9.66
C TYR A 121 7.93 -13.05 -9.94
N LEU A 122 7.96 -11.71 -9.92
CA LEU A 122 6.80 -10.85 -10.17
C LEU A 122 6.43 -10.70 -11.66
N LYS A 123 7.26 -11.16 -12.59
CA LYS A 123 6.97 -11.17 -14.03
C LYS A 123 6.55 -12.55 -14.55
N GLN A 124 6.90 -13.62 -13.84
CA GLN A 124 6.71 -15.01 -14.27
C GLN A 124 5.26 -15.37 -14.62
N GLU A 125 4.28 -14.72 -14.00
CA GLU A 125 2.86 -14.97 -14.32
C GLU A 125 2.36 -14.17 -15.54
N GLN A 126 3.06 -13.10 -15.94
CA GLN A 126 2.81 -12.46 -17.24
C GLN A 126 3.26 -13.38 -18.37
N ASP A 127 4.42 -14.01 -18.23
CA ASP A 127 4.98 -14.91 -19.24
C ASP A 127 4.14 -16.19 -19.38
N ALA A 128 3.65 -16.76 -18.26
CA ALA A 128 2.78 -17.93 -18.28
C ALA A 128 1.43 -17.66 -18.99
N ARG A 129 0.80 -16.51 -18.74
CA ARG A 129 -0.45 -16.12 -19.42
C ARG A 129 -0.25 -15.75 -20.89
N GLN A 130 0.91 -15.18 -21.24
CA GLN A 130 1.26 -14.93 -22.65
C GLN A 130 1.49 -16.22 -23.43
N TYR A 131 2.06 -17.25 -22.79
CA TYR A 131 2.22 -18.57 -23.38
C TYR A 131 0.85 -19.21 -23.66
N ASP A 132 -0.05 -19.17 -22.67
CA ASP A 132 -1.41 -19.74 -22.76
C ASP A 132 -2.26 -19.08 -23.87
N GLN A 133 -2.13 -17.75 -24.04
CA GLN A 133 -2.80 -17.04 -25.14
C GLN A 133 -2.21 -17.34 -26.53
N ARG A 134 -0.93 -17.71 -26.64
CA ARG A 134 -0.32 -18.07 -27.92
C ARG A 134 -0.65 -19.50 -28.34
N SER A 135 -0.78 -20.43 -27.39
CA SER A 135 -1.21 -21.81 -27.68
C SER A 135 -2.68 -21.91 -28.11
N LEU A 136 -3.52 -20.94 -27.75
CA LEU A 136 -4.91 -20.87 -28.17
C LEU A 136 -5.12 -20.18 -29.54
N ARG A 137 -4.05 -19.69 -30.17
CA ARG A 137 -4.08 -18.99 -31.48
C ARG A 137 -3.39 -19.76 -32.61
N LEU A 138 -2.97 -21.00 -32.36
CA LEU A 138 -2.46 -21.97 -33.35
C LEU A 138 -3.48 -23.08 -33.50
#